data_AF-A0A101AHL6-F1
#
_entry.id   AF-A0A101AHL6-F1
#
_cell.length_a   1.000
_cell.length_b   1.000
_cell.length_c   1.000
_cell.angle_alpha   90.00
_cell.angle_beta   90.00
_cell.angle_gamma   90.00
#
_symmetry.space_group_name_H-M   'P 1'
#
loop_
_entity.id
_entity.type
_entity.pdbx_description
1 polymer ?
#
loop_
_entity_poly.entity_id
_entity_poly.type
_entity_poly.pdbx_seq_one_letter_code
_entity_poly.pdbx_strand_id
1 'polypeptide(L)'
;MAELVIAANPQPDSRLRYLLRLPQPGGDLVFRTSGTWPRVKALYCHPMSLDEWPADAEVIERLPLRSCRRRGAAIDVILQRGRENRSQLVFTTARGREVVFWQSPRTRKQARPNVRTPTARAQGIEELQVLVDSHERYAYTFSSQQVDIVKRALPCGDYGITVDGSLVASVERKSLPDLVSGLTNGKLRFQVAHLSALPRAAVVVEDRYSQLFRHNFVRPAVVADALAELQIRWPGVPIVFCETRQLAEEWTYRFLAAAHTWASTEEAALQRISRTQIDIATPAAAGPDGGPTTAEVRAWARGAGLPVPDRGRLRPEIWQAWREAHDPVSDPSVTQPPPLRAP
;
A
#
# COMPACT_ATOMS: atom_id res chain seq x y z
N MET A 1 22.95 -20.16 -34.18
CA MET A 1 21.52 -20.33 -33.81
C MET A 1 20.84 -18.98 -34.03
N ALA A 2 19.63 -18.90 -34.58
CA ALA A 2 18.98 -17.61 -34.81
C ALA A 2 18.65 -16.91 -33.47
N GLU A 3 18.84 -15.61 -33.39
CA GLU A 3 18.60 -14.81 -32.18
C GLU A 3 17.63 -13.66 -32.48
N LEU A 4 16.77 -13.35 -31.51
CA LEU A 4 16.10 -12.05 -31.45
C LEU A 4 17.03 -11.08 -30.72
N VAL A 5 17.28 -9.92 -31.31
CA VAL A 5 18.19 -8.91 -30.74
C VAL A 5 17.41 -7.68 -30.31
N ILE A 6 17.64 -7.23 -29.09
CA ILE A 6 17.15 -5.96 -28.55
C ILE A 6 18.32 -5.02 -28.33
N ALA A 7 18.22 -3.80 -28.83
CA ALA A 7 19.21 -2.75 -28.61
C ALA A 7 18.55 -1.47 -28.07
N ALA A 8 19.35 -0.58 -27.48
CA ALA A 8 18.89 0.76 -27.12
C ALA A 8 18.55 1.55 -28.40
N ASN A 9 17.46 2.32 -28.38
CA ASN A 9 17.21 3.30 -29.44
C ASN A 9 18.11 4.53 -29.17
N PRO A 10 18.99 4.93 -30.11
CA PRO A 10 19.89 6.08 -29.91
C PRO A 10 19.16 7.43 -29.81
N GLN A 11 17.84 7.49 -30.10
CA GLN A 11 17.04 8.70 -29.96
C GLN A 11 16.56 8.88 -28.51
N PRO A 12 17.16 9.79 -27.71
CA PRO A 12 16.91 9.88 -26.27
C PRO A 12 15.46 10.30 -25.92
N ASP A 13 14.85 11.15 -26.72
CA ASP A 13 13.49 11.67 -26.48
C ASP A 13 12.37 10.75 -27.00
N SER A 14 12.73 9.62 -27.61
CA SER A 14 11.75 8.69 -28.17
C SER A 14 11.03 7.90 -27.08
N ARG A 15 9.70 7.84 -27.18
CA ARG A 15 8.88 6.91 -26.38
C ARG A 15 9.11 5.44 -26.76
N LEU A 16 9.70 5.18 -27.95
CA LEU A 16 10.08 3.85 -28.42
C LEU A 16 11.57 3.63 -28.12
N ARG A 17 11.88 3.39 -26.85
CA ARG A 17 13.26 3.37 -26.32
C ARG A 17 14.13 2.21 -26.78
N TYR A 18 13.58 1.26 -27.54
CA TYR A 18 14.29 0.05 -27.92
C TYR A 18 14.15 -0.25 -29.42
N LEU A 19 15.19 -0.86 -29.98
CA LEU A 19 15.19 -1.48 -31.30
C LEU A 19 15.02 -2.99 -31.13
N LEU A 20 14.22 -3.60 -32.00
CA LEU A 20 13.96 -5.03 -32.06
C LEU A 20 14.34 -5.52 -33.46
N ARG A 21 15.29 -6.46 -33.54
CA ARG A 21 15.66 -7.15 -34.77
C ARG A 21 15.26 -8.61 -34.70
N LEU A 22 14.54 -9.07 -35.72
CA LEU A 22 13.93 -10.39 -35.79
C LEU A 22 14.32 -11.08 -37.10
N PRO A 23 15.00 -12.23 -37.05
CA PRO A 23 15.40 -12.93 -38.26
C PRO A 23 14.20 -13.55 -38.98
N GLN A 24 14.15 -13.41 -40.31
CA GLN A 24 13.19 -14.08 -41.21
C GLN A 24 13.92 -14.69 -42.42
N PRO A 25 13.34 -15.70 -43.09
CA PRO A 25 13.94 -16.31 -44.27
C PRO A 25 14.24 -15.34 -45.42
N GLY A 26 13.48 -14.24 -45.54
CA GLY A 26 13.65 -13.23 -46.59
C GLY A 26 14.46 -11.99 -46.18
N GLY A 27 15.17 -12.04 -45.05
CA GLY A 27 15.88 -10.90 -44.47
C GLY A 27 15.31 -10.48 -43.13
N ASP A 28 16.14 -9.88 -42.29
CA ASP A 28 15.75 -9.51 -40.93
C ASP A 28 14.74 -8.35 -40.94
N LEU A 29 13.75 -8.44 -40.06
CA LEU A 29 12.81 -7.35 -39.80
C LEU A 29 13.27 -6.55 -38.59
N VAL A 30 13.17 -5.23 -38.68
CA VAL A 30 13.58 -4.31 -37.63
C VAL A 30 12.41 -3.40 -37.23
N PHE A 31 12.28 -3.17 -35.92
CA PHE A 31 11.23 -2.33 -35.35
C PHE A 31 11.77 -1.43 -34.23
N ARG A 32 11.18 -0.24 -34.07
CA ARG A 32 11.26 0.55 -32.83
C ARG A 32 10.09 0.17 -31.91
N THR A 33 10.35 -0.04 -30.61
CA THR A 33 9.35 -0.48 -29.63
C THR A 33 9.58 0.17 -28.26
N SER A 34 8.56 0.18 -27.40
CA SER A 34 8.62 0.79 -26.06
C SER A 34 9.17 -0.15 -24.98
N GLY A 35 9.43 -1.42 -25.27
CA GLY A 35 9.93 -2.38 -24.28
C GLY A 35 10.60 -3.61 -24.90
N THR A 36 11.34 -4.36 -24.09
CA THR A 36 12.13 -5.53 -24.54
C THR A 36 11.31 -6.82 -24.62
N TRP A 37 10.10 -6.86 -24.06
CA TRP A 37 9.16 -7.97 -24.19
C TRP A 37 7.72 -7.53 -23.80
N PRO A 38 6.65 -8.05 -24.44
CA PRO A 38 5.27 -7.69 -24.13
C PRO A 38 4.76 -8.42 -22.88
N ARG A 39 5.12 -7.88 -21.71
CA ARG A 39 4.78 -8.45 -20.39
C ARG A 39 3.44 -7.96 -19.86
N VAL A 40 3.30 -6.64 -19.87
CA VAL A 40 2.21 -5.92 -19.23
C VAL A 40 1.11 -5.55 -20.21
N LYS A 41 1.49 -5.13 -21.43
CA LYS A 41 0.61 -4.76 -22.53
C LYS A 41 1.23 -5.18 -23.86
N ALA A 42 0.43 -5.20 -24.93
CA ALA A 42 0.99 -5.29 -26.27
C ALA A 42 1.84 -4.05 -26.56
N LEU A 43 2.98 -4.26 -27.20
CA LEU A 43 3.93 -3.24 -27.59
C LEU A 43 3.68 -2.85 -29.05
N TYR A 44 3.55 -1.55 -29.31
CA TYR A 44 3.56 -1.07 -30.68
C TYR A 44 4.97 -1.21 -31.25
N CYS A 45 5.07 -1.74 -32.47
CA CYS A 45 6.30 -1.92 -33.21
C CYS A 45 6.24 -1.05 -34.46
N HIS A 46 7.00 0.03 -34.48
CA HIS A 46 7.15 0.87 -35.66
C HIS A 46 8.16 0.22 -36.61
N PRO A 47 7.78 -0.18 -37.83
CA PRO A 47 8.74 -0.76 -38.79
C PRO A 47 9.85 0.22 -39.15
N MET A 48 11.05 -0.29 -39.40
CA MET A 48 12.18 0.49 -39.91
C MET A 48 12.98 -0.36 -40.90
N SER A 49 13.75 0.30 -41.78
CA SER A 49 14.64 -0.42 -42.70
C SER A 49 15.77 -1.08 -41.91
N LEU A 50 16.30 -2.19 -42.43
CA LEU A 50 17.47 -2.84 -41.85
C LEU A 50 18.70 -1.92 -41.90
N ASP A 51 18.82 -1.08 -42.93
CA ASP A 51 19.92 -0.11 -43.09
C ASP A 51 19.89 1.01 -42.04
N GLU A 52 18.74 1.23 -41.38
CA GLU A 52 18.62 2.17 -40.27
C GLU A 52 19.09 1.56 -38.93
N TRP A 53 19.49 0.28 -38.90
CA TRP A 53 20.06 -0.32 -37.71
C TRP A 53 21.46 0.26 -37.42
N PRO A 54 21.70 0.89 -36.25
CA PRO A 54 23.00 1.50 -35.96
C PRO A 54 24.12 0.46 -35.92
N ALA A 55 25.25 0.76 -36.56
CA ALA A 55 26.41 -0.13 -36.57
C ALA A 55 27.01 -0.33 -35.17
N ASP A 56 26.91 0.70 -34.33
CA ASP A 56 27.35 0.78 -32.94
C ASP A 56 26.19 0.57 -31.94
N ALA A 57 25.08 -0.04 -32.37
CA ALA A 57 23.92 -0.25 -31.52
C ALA A 57 24.29 -0.96 -30.22
N GLU A 58 23.99 -0.33 -29.09
CA GLU A 58 24.15 -0.91 -27.76
C GLU A 58 23.15 -2.06 -27.58
N VAL A 59 23.64 -3.30 -27.73
CA VAL A 59 22.82 -4.50 -27.58
C VAL A 59 22.54 -4.77 -26.11
N ILE A 60 21.25 -4.77 -25.74
CA ILE A 60 20.77 -4.99 -24.38
C ILE A 60 20.47 -6.47 -24.16
N GLU A 61 19.81 -7.13 -25.12
CA GLU A 61 19.46 -8.55 -25.01
C GLU A 61 19.73 -9.28 -26.34
N ARG A 62 20.36 -10.46 -26.24
CA ARG A 62 20.39 -11.48 -27.30
C ARG A 62 19.61 -12.69 -26.81
N LEU A 63 18.51 -12.99 -27.49
CA LEU A 63 17.56 -14.01 -27.06
C LEU A 63 17.53 -15.16 -28.06
N PRO A 64 18.06 -16.35 -27.72
CA PRO A 64 18.07 -17.49 -28.61
C PRO A 64 16.66 -17.92 -29.00
N LEU A 65 16.43 -18.14 -30.30
CA LEU A 65 15.14 -18.56 -30.84
C LEU A 65 15.06 -20.08 -30.93
N ARG A 66 13.95 -20.64 -30.43
CA ARG A 66 13.52 -22.00 -30.76
C ARG A 66 12.78 -22.03 -32.09
N SER A 67 11.99 -20.99 -32.36
CA SER A 67 11.25 -20.84 -33.61
C SER A 67 10.92 -19.37 -33.86
N CYS A 68 11.01 -18.94 -35.12
CA CYS A 68 10.53 -17.64 -35.58
C CYS A 68 9.92 -17.83 -36.97
N ARG A 69 8.59 -17.84 -37.07
CA ARG A 69 7.91 -18.20 -38.33
C ARG A 69 6.73 -17.29 -38.61
N ARG A 70 6.67 -16.77 -39.84
CA ARG A 70 5.49 -16.07 -40.34
C ARG A 70 4.35 -17.04 -40.65
N ARG A 71 3.15 -16.71 -40.19
CA ARG A 71 1.87 -17.40 -40.45
C ARG A 71 0.83 -16.34 -40.78
N GLY A 72 0.66 -16.08 -42.08
CA GLY A 72 -0.21 -15.00 -42.56
C GLY A 72 0.21 -13.64 -42.00
N ALA A 73 -0.73 -12.99 -41.31
CA ALA A 73 -0.55 -11.65 -40.72
C ALA A 73 0.23 -11.63 -39.40
N ALA A 74 0.70 -12.77 -38.89
CA ALA A 74 1.47 -12.82 -37.65
C ALA A 74 2.82 -13.53 -37.82
N ILE A 75 3.79 -13.18 -36.99
CA ILE A 75 5.05 -13.91 -36.82
C ILE A 75 5.07 -14.50 -35.42
N ASP A 76 5.07 -15.82 -35.33
CA ASP A 76 5.26 -16.54 -34.07
C ASP A 76 6.71 -16.43 -33.63
N VAL A 77 6.94 -15.97 -32.41
CA VAL A 77 8.27 -15.85 -31.80
C VAL A 77 8.33 -16.74 -30.56
N ILE A 78 9.15 -17.79 -30.63
CA ILE A 78 9.36 -18.77 -29.55
C ILE A 78 10.82 -18.74 -29.14
N LEU A 79 11.10 -18.24 -27.93
CA LEU A 79 12.44 -18.17 -27.33
C LEU A 79 12.83 -19.47 -26.62
N GLN A 80 14.12 -19.71 -26.49
CA GLN A 80 14.69 -20.81 -25.69
C GLN A 80 14.85 -20.39 -24.22
N ARG A 81 13.72 -20.21 -23.51
CA ARG A 81 13.71 -19.97 -22.06
C ARG A 81 12.47 -20.54 -21.39
N GLY A 82 12.52 -20.69 -20.07
CA GLY A 82 11.44 -21.31 -19.28
C GLY A 82 10.20 -20.42 -19.09
N ARG A 83 10.36 -19.09 -19.03
CA ARG A 83 9.27 -18.13 -18.85
C ARG A 83 9.31 -17.07 -19.95
N GLU A 84 8.16 -16.48 -20.25
CA GLU A 84 8.05 -15.37 -21.20
C GLU A 84 8.68 -15.74 -22.55
N ASN A 85 8.41 -16.96 -22.99
CA ASN A 85 9.09 -17.59 -24.12
C ASN A 85 8.25 -17.60 -25.40
N ARG A 86 6.99 -17.17 -25.34
CA ARG A 86 6.05 -17.20 -26.48
C ARG A 86 5.43 -15.83 -26.67
N SER A 87 5.51 -15.31 -27.89
CA SER A 87 4.88 -14.06 -28.31
C SER A 87 4.59 -14.08 -29.82
N GLN A 88 3.89 -13.07 -30.29
CA GLN A 88 3.59 -12.85 -31.71
C GLN A 88 3.79 -11.38 -32.07
N LEU A 89 4.41 -11.11 -33.22
CA LEU A 89 4.26 -9.82 -33.90
C LEU A 89 3.09 -9.92 -34.87
N VAL A 90 2.05 -9.11 -34.67
CA VAL A 90 0.84 -9.14 -35.48
C VAL A 90 0.76 -7.87 -36.31
N PHE A 91 0.73 -8.05 -37.61
CA PHE A 91 0.53 -7.04 -38.63
C PHE A 91 -0.98 -6.90 -38.82
N THR A 92 -1.50 -5.68 -38.66
CA THR A 92 -2.94 -5.42 -38.77
C THR A 92 -3.17 -3.99 -39.24
N THR A 93 -4.42 -3.62 -39.49
CA THR A 93 -4.81 -2.27 -39.87
C THR A 93 -5.57 -1.63 -38.72
N ALA A 94 -5.17 -0.42 -38.32
CA ALA A 94 -5.88 0.38 -37.33
C ALA A 94 -6.06 1.80 -37.87
N ARG A 95 -7.30 2.31 -37.87
CA ARG A 95 -7.64 3.65 -38.38
C ARG A 95 -7.09 3.90 -39.81
N GLY A 96 -7.18 2.89 -40.68
CA GLY A 96 -6.73 2.96 -42.08
C GLY A 96 -5.20 2.92 -42.28
N ARG A 97 -4.41 2.67 -41.22
CA ARG A 97 -2.95 2.55 -41.31
C ARG A 97 -2.49 1.14 -40.93
N GLU A 98 -1.48 0.64 -41.63
CA GLU A 98 -0.79 -0.58 -41.23
C GLU A 98 -0.03 -0.34 -39.92
N VAL A 99 -0.22 -1.27 -38.97
CA VAL A 99 0.39 -1.21 -37.65
C VAL A 99 0.85 -2.61 -37.24
N VAL A 100 1.95 -2.67 -36.49
CA VAL A 100 2.48 -3.94 -35.95
C VAL A 100 2.42 -3.90 -34.43
N PHE A 101 1.88 -4.96 -33.84
CA PHE A 101 1.83 -5.13 -32.39
C PHE A 101 2.58 -6.39 -31.97
N TRP A 102 3.53 -6.25 -31.06
CA TRP A 102 4.15 -7.35 -30.36
C TRP A 102 3.37 -7.69 -29.10
N GLN A 103 2.84 -8.91 -29.02
CA GLN A 103 1.97 -9.34 -27.93
C GLN A 103 2.32 -10.74 -27.43
N SER A 104 2.11 -10.98 -26.13
CA SER A 104 2.17 -12.31 -25.53
C SER A 104 0.76 -12.89 -25.34
N PRO A 105 0.62 -14.19 -25.07
CA PRO A 105 -0.68 -14.78 -24.73
C PRO A 105 -1.39 -14.05 -23.58
N ARG A 106 -0.61 -13.49 -22.65
CA ARG A 106 -1.11 -12.72 -21.51
C ARG A 106 -1.70 -11.39 -21.96
N THR A 107 -0.97 -10.62 -22.77
CA THR A 107 -1.42 -9.28 -23.20
C THR A 107 -2.54 -9.33 -24.23
N ARG A 108 -2.67 -10.45 -24.97
CA ARG A 108 -3.79 -10.66 -25.92
C ARG A 108 -5.14 -10.85 -25.21
N LYS A 109 -5.16 -11.48 -24.03
CA LYS A 109 -6.39 -11.81 -23.30
C LYS A 109 -6.93 -10.69 -22.41
N GLN A 110 -6.18 -9.59 -22.27
CA GLN A 110 -6.58 -8.48 -21.41
C GLN A 110 -7.83 -7.76 -21.94
N ALA A 111 -8.73 -7.43 -21.03
CA ALA A 111 -9.87 -6.58 -21.32
C ALA A 111 -9.42 -5.16 -21.71
N ARG A 112 -10.18 -4.53 -22.62
CA ARG A 112 -10.00 -3.13 -23.05
C ARG A 112 -11.28 -2.35 -22.79
N PRO A 113 -11.62 -2.06 -21.53
CA PRO A 113 -12.78 -1.27 -21.20
C PRO A 113 -12.62 0.14 -21.80
N ASN A 114 -13.66 0.64 -22.45
CA ASN A 114 -13.67 1.99 -23.02
C ASN A 114 -13.96 3.03 -21.92
N VAL A 115 -13.09 3.07 -20.91
CA VAL A 115 -13.25 3.90 -19.71
C VAL A 115 -12.05 4.82 -19.56
N ARG A 116 -12.31 6.10 -19.29
CA ARG A 116 -11.29 7.09 -18.96
C ARG A 116 -11.17 7.19 -17.44
N THR A 117 -9.95 7.06 -16.91
CA THR A 117 -9.69 7.28 -15.48
C THR A 117 -9.65 8.78 -15.17
N PRO A 118 -10.12 9.22 -14.00
CA PRO A 118 -10.04 10.63 -13.62
C PRO A 118 -8.57 11.08 -13.46
N THR A 119 -8.30 12.35 -13.73
CA THR A 119 -6.96 12.95 -13.59
C THR A 119 -6.82 13.89 -12.40
N ALA A 120 -7.91 14.11 -11.65
CA ALA A 120 -7.91 14.94 -10.45
C ALA A 120 -7.18 14.25 -9.30
N ARG A 121 -6.48 15.06 -8.50
CA ARG A 121 -5.76 14.63 -7.29
C ARG A 121 -6.70 13.83 -6.36
N ALA A 122 -6.23 12.70 -5.87
CA ALA A 122 -6.95 11.96 -4.86
C ALA A 122 -6.93 12.73 -3.53
N GLN A 123 -8.10 12.88 -2.90
CA GLN A 123 -8.29 13.60 -1.63
C GLN A 123 -7.78 15.05 -1.62
N GLY A 124 -7.53 15.67 -2.79
CA GLY A 124 -6.98 17.02 -2.87
C GLY A 124 -5.52 17.16 -2.40
N ILE A 125 -4.79 16.05 -2.19
CA ILE A 125 -3.42 16.06 -1.67
C ILE A 125 -2.46 16.66 -2.71
N GLU A 126 -1.72 17.71 -2.34
CA GLU A 126 -0.77 18.41 -3.21
C GLU A 126 0.51 17.60 -3.48
N GLU A 127 1.01 16.91 -2.46
CA GLU A 127 2.22 16.09 -2.56
C GLU A 127 1.95 14.73 -1.91
N LEU A 128 1.56 13.75 -2.72
CA LEU A 128 1.43 12.37 -2.26
C LEU A 128 2.70 11.63 -2.63
N GLN A 129 3.35 11.01 -1.65
CA GLN A 129 4.48 10.13 -1.87
C GLN A 129 4.05 8.67 -1.72
N VAL A 130 4.24 7.87 -2.77
CA VAL A 130 3.99 6.42 -2.75
C VAL A 130 5.31 5.68 -2.74
N LEU A 131 5.46 4.80 -1.76
CA LEU A 131 6.56 3.85 -1.71
C LEU A 131 6.27 2.69 -2.66
N VAL A 132 7.26 2.30 -3.45
CA VAL A 132 7.20 1.14 -4.35
C VAL A 132 8.27 0.14 -3.90
N ASP A 133 7.86 -1.12 -3.71
CA ASP A 133 8.80 -2.16 -3.33
C ASP A 133 9.93 -2.29 -4.36
N SER A 134 11.17 -2.36 -3.88
CA SER A 134 12.35 -2.41 -4.74
C SER A 134 12.43 -3.69 -5.58
N HIS A 135 11.76 -4.76 -5.17
CA HIS A 135 11.72 -6.04 -5.88
C HIS A 135 10.56 -6.13 -6.89
N GLU A 136 9.67 -5.13 -6.93
CA GLU A 136 8.56 -5.11 -7.87
C GLU A 136 9.04 -4.73 -9.28
N ARG A 137 9.32 -5.77 -10.07
CA ARG A 137 9.93 -5.64 -11.41
C ARG A 137 9.08 -4.88 -12.41
N TYR A 138 7.75 -4.91 -12.25
CA TYR A 138 6.79 -4.28 -13.16
C TYR A 138 5.90 -3.30 -12.42
N ALA A 139 6.53 -2.43 -11.63
CA ALA A 139 5.88 -1.42 -10.83
C ALA A 139 4.97 -0.49 -11.63
N TYR A 140 3.88 -0.04 -11.01
CA TYR A 140 3.07 1.06 -11.51
C TYR A 140 3.92 2.30 -11.65
N THR A 141 3.63 3.07 -12.70
CA THR A 141 4.34 4.30 -13.00
C THR A 141 3.58 5.53 -12.54
N PHE A 142 2.30 5.38 -12.21
CA PHE A 142 1.38 6.45 -11.86
C PHE A 142 1.41 7.63 -12.84
N SER A 143 1.58 7.31 -14.13
CA SER A 143 1.95 8.29 -15.16
C SER A 143 0.87 9.34 -15.46
N SER A 144 -0.35 9.10 -14.98
CA SER A 144 -1.49 10.02 -15.13
C SER A 144 -1.88 10.71 -13.83
N GLN A 145 -1.18 10.42 -12.72
CA GLN A 145 -1.48 10.92 -11.39
C GLN A 145 -0.37 11.87 -10.92
N GLN A 146 -0.71 12.81 -10.05
CA GLN A 146 0.26 13.71 -9.41
C GLN A 146 0.77 13.04 -8.13
N VAL A 147 1.82 12.22 -8.25
CA VAL A 147 2.38 11.44 -7.14
C VAL A 147 3.89 11.28 -7.31
N ASP A 148 4.62 11.38 -6.22
CA ASP A 148 6.04 11.08 -6.18
C ASP A 148 6.26 9.61 -5.82
N ILE A 149 7.16 8.96 -6.54
CA ILE A 149 7.47 7.55 -6.35
C ILE A 149 8.83 7.41 -5.67
N VAL A 150 8.87 6.73 -4.54
CA VAL A 150 10.12 6.38 -3.85
C VAL A 150 10.28 4.86 -3.84
N LYS A 151 11.36 4.36 -4.42
CA LYS A 151 11.67 2.93 -4.40
C LYS A 151 12.40 2.55 -3.11
N ARG A 152 11.87 1.59 -2.38
CA ARG A 152 12.46 1.05 -1.14
C ARG A 152 11.96 -0.36 -0.89
N ALA A 153 12.72 -1.20 -0.20
CA ALA A 153 12.18 -2.47 0.29
C ALA A 153 11.03 -2.22 1.28
N LEU A 154 9.87 -2.82 1.02
CA LEU A 154 8.72 -2.81 1.92
C LEU A 154 8.69 -4.09 2.78
N PRO A 155 8.21 -4.01 4.03
CA PRO A 155 8.03 -5.20 4.86
C PRO A 155 6.97 -6.14 4.27
N CYS A 156 5.89 -5.61 3.71
CA CYS A 156 4.87 -6.36 2.98
C CYS A 156 4.15 -5.50 1.94
N GLY A 157 3.62 -6.16 0.91
CA GLY A 157 2.98 -5.52 -0.24
C GLY A 157 3.97 -4.90 -1.23
N ASP A 158 3.45 -4.43 -2.36
CA ASP A 158 4.24 -3.88 -3.46
C ASP A 158 4.22 -2.34 -3.49
N TYR A 159 3.20 -1.73 -2.88
CA TYR A 159 3.02 -0.28 -2.80
C TYR A 159 2.61 0.11 -1.40
N GLY A 160 3.16 1.19 -0.86
CA GLY A 160 2.85 1.63 0.50
C GLY A 160 2.81 3.14 0.66
N ILE A 161 2.30 3.58 1.80
CA ILE A 161 2.36 4.98 2.22
C ILE A 161 2.74 5.08 3.68
N THR A 162 3.58 6.06 3.99
CA THR A 162 4.05 6.32 5.35
C THR A 162 3.53 7.64 5.87
N VAL A 163 3.22 7.68 7.16
CA VAL A 163 2.95 8.91 7.93
C VAL A 163 3.86 8.87 9.15
N ASP A 164 4.59 9.96 9.41
CA ASP A 164 5.55 10.08 10.51
C ASP A 164 6.56 8.92 10.60
N GLY A 165 7.04 8.47 9.43
CA GLY A 165 8.01 7.38 9.31
C GLY A 165 7.44 5.97 9.46
N SER A 166 6.16 5.83 9.79
CA SER A 166 5.48 4.54 9.97
C SER A 166 4.66 4.15 8.74
N LEU A 167 4.73 2.88 8.30
CA LEU A 167 3.93 2.37 7.18
C LEU A 167 2.47 2.20 7.63
N VAL A 168 1.59 3.08 7.17
CA VAL A 168 0.17 3.08 7.59
C VAL A 168 -0.73 2.31 6.63
N ALA A 169 -0.32 2.15 5.37
CA ALA A 169 -1.02 1.29 4.44
C ALA A 169 -0.11 0.61 3.41
N SER A 170 -0.54 -0.55 2.94
CA SER A 170 0.13 -1.28 1.86
C SER A 170 -0.84 -1.98 0.92
N VAL A 171 -0.46 -2.09 -0.35
CA VAL A 171 -1.21 -2.78 -1.39
C VAL A 171 -0.32 -3.83 -2.04
N GLU A 172 -0.76 -5.09 -2.00
CA GLU A 172 -0.17 -6.19 -2.77
C GLU A 172 -0.85 -6.25 -4.14
N ARG A 173 -0.06 -6.21 -5.21
CA ARG A 173 -0.52 -6.35 -6.57
C ARG A 173 -0.45 -7.81 -7.00
N LYS A 174 -1.54 -8.30 -7.59
CA LYS A 174 -1.60 -9.66 -8.10
C LYS A 174 -2.17 -9.73 -9.50
N SER A 175 -1.54 -10.53 -10.34
CA SER A 175 -2.18 -10.96 -11.58
C SER A 175 -3.08 -12.15 -11.35
N LEU A 176 -4.08 -12.38 -12.22
CA LEU A 176 -4.95 -13.54 -12.08
C LEU A 176 -4.17 -14.88 -12.03
N PRO A 177 -3.19 -15.16 -12.91
CA PRO A 177 -2.38 -16.38 -12.78
C PRO A 177 -1.62 -16.48 -11.45
N ASP A 178 -1.06 -15.38 -10.94
CA ASP A 178 -0.31 -15.40 -9.68
C ASP A 178 -1.25 -15.53 -8.47
N LEU A 179 -2.48 -14.99 -8.56
CA LEU A 179 -3.54 -15.17 -7.57
C LEU A 179 -3.96 -16.65 -7.50
N VAL A 180 -4.30 -17.25 -8.64
CA VAL A 180 -4.68 -18.67 -8.73
C VAL A 180 -3.54 -19.55 -8.22
N SER A 181 -2.30 -19.28 -8.64
CA SER A 181 -1.14 -20.01 -8.14
C SER A 181 -0.96 -19.84 -6.63
N GLY A 182 -1.06 -18.62 -6.11
CA GLY A 182 -0.91 -18.31 -4.68
C GLY A 182 -1.99 -18.93 -3.80
N LEU A 183 -3.23 -19.01 -4.29
CA LEU A 183 -4.34 -19.69 -3.61
C LEU A 183 -4.08 -21.20 -3.55
N THR A 184 -3.78 -21.81 -4.71
CA THR A 184 -3.62 -23.28 -4.82
C THR A 184 -2.38 -23.82 -4.10
N ASN A 185 -1.29 -23.08 -4.04
CA ASN A 185 -0.08 -23.49 -3.32
C ASN A 185 -0.01 -22.96 -1.87
N GLY A 186 -1.06 -22.26 -1.41
CA GLY A 186 -1.12 -21.70 -0.07
C GLY A 186 -0.09 -20.62 0.24
N LYS A 187 0.58 -20.02 -0.74
CA LYS A 187 1.49 -18.88 -0.48
C LYS A 187 0.73 -17.61 -0.14
N LEU A 188 -0.43 -17.41 -0.76
CA LEU A 188 -1.20 -16.18 -0.60
C LEU A 188 -1.68 -15.97 0.84
N ARG A 189 -1.99 -17.06 1.57
CA ARG A 189 -2.40 -16.98 2.98
C ARG A 189 -1.34 -16.32 3.88
N PHE A 190 -0.05 -16.59 3.62
CA PHE A 190 1.03 -15.98 4.39
C PHE A 190 1.22 -14.51 4.02
N GLN A 191 1.08 -14.17 2.73
CA GLN A 191 1.13 -12.78 2.29
C GLN A 191 -0.01 -11.95 2.91
N VAL A 192 -1.24 -12.46 2.88
CA VAL A 192 -2.40 -11.79 3.46
C VAL A 192 -2.30 -11.70 4.99
N ALA A 193 -1.78 -12.73 5.66
CA ALA A 193 -1.51 -12.67 7.09
C ALA A 193 -0.53 -11.54 7.43
N HIS A 194 0.55 -11.38 6.66
CA HIS A 194 1.50 -10.28 6.86
C HIS A 194 0.85 -8.92 6.59
N LEU A 195 0.09 -8.77 5.49
CA LEU A 195 -0.67 -7.55 5.20
C LEU A 195 -1.66 -7.18 6.31
N SER A 196 -2.29 -8.18 6.93
CA SER A 196 -3.27 -7.96 8.00
C SER A 196 -2.69 -7.38 9.30
N ALA A 197 -1.36 -7.33 9.42
CA ALA A 197 -0.69 -6.64 10.52
C ALA A 197 -0.68 -5.11 10.35
N LEU A 198 -0.99 -4.59 9.14
CA LEU A 198 -1.08 -3.16 8.89
C LEU A 198 -2.51 -2.64 9.15
N PRO A 199 -2.66 -1.37 9.56
CA PRO A 199 -3.98 -0.77 9.76
C PRO A 199 -4.85 -0.85 8.50
N ARG A 200 -4.26 -0.57 7.34
CA ARG A 200 -4.95 -0.57 6.04
C ARG A 200 -4.14 -1.35 5.02
N ALA A 201 -4.64 -2.51 4.62
CA ALA A 201 -3.99 -3.26 3.55
C ALA A 201 -5.00 -3.81 2.56
N ALA A 202 -4.55 -4.04 1.33
CA ALA A 202 -5.39 -4.62 0.30
C ALA A 202 -4.60 -5.48 -0.67
N VAL A 203 -5.28 -6.41 -1.32
CA VAL A 203 -4.79 -7.09 -2.52
C VAL A 203 -5.54 -6.55 -3.73
N VAL A 204 -4.83 -5.96 -4.68
CA VAL A 204 -5.41 -5.51 -5.96
C VAL A 204 -5.14 -6.54 -7.04
N VAL A 205 -6.18 -6.98 -7.74
CA VAL A 205 -6.12 -8.00 -8.78
C VAL A 205 -6.34 -7.38 -10.15
N GLU A 206 -5.37 -7.54 -11.04
CA GLU A 206 -5.42 -7.03 -12.43
C GLU A 206 -6.26 -7.92 -13.36
N ASP A 207 -7.47 -8.27 -12.95
CA ASP A 207 -8.43 -9.00 -13.79
C ASP A 207 -9.86 -8.89 -13.23
N ARG A 208 -10.84 -9.44 -13.94
CA ARG A 208 -12.23 -9.56 -13.50
C ARG A 208 -12.44 -10.86 -12.74
N TYR A 209 -13.29 -10.85 -11.71
CA TYR A 209 -13.68 -12.06 -10.97
C TYR A 209 -14.16 -13.19 -11.91
N SER A 210 -14.95 -12.85 -12.94
CA SER A 210 -15.43 -13.80 -13.96
C SER A 210 -14.32 -14.63 -14.66
N GLN A 211 -13.08 -14.13 -14.72
CA GLN A 211 -11.98 -14.86 -15.35
C GLN A 211 -11.46 -16.01 -14.48
N LEU A 212 -11.75 -16.05 -13.18
CA LEU A 212 -11.43 -17.20 -12.31
C LEU A 212 -12.05 -18.50 -12.87
N PHE A 213 -13.24 -18.39 -13.47
CA PHE A 213 -13.99 -19.53 -14.00
C PHE A 213 -13.58 -19.94 -15.42
N ARG A 214 -12.66 -19.21 -16.05
CA ARG A 214 -12.16 -19.51 -17.42
C ARG A 214 -10.78 -20.15 -17.43
N HIS A 215 -10.31 -20.58 -16.26
CA HIS A 215 -9.00 -21.18 -16.09
C HIS A 215 -9.03 -22.69 -16.41
N ASN A 216 -8.03 -23.19 -17.14
CA ASN A 216 -8.02 -24.57 -17.65
C ASN A 216 -7.17 -25.55 -16.82
N PHE A 217 -6.32 -25.05 -15.91
CA PHE A 217 -5.35 -25.90 -15.19
C PHE A 217 -5.78 -26.26 -13.77
N VAL A 218 -6.76 -25.55 -13.21
CA VAL A 218 -7.25 -25.73 -11.84
C VAL A 218 -8.76 -25.65 -11.91
N ARG A 219 -9.46 -26.57 -11.22
CA ARG A 219 -10.91 -26.56 -11.15
C ARG A 219 -11.40 -25.24 -10.55
N PRO A 220 -12.30 -24.49 -11.22
CA PRO A 220 -12.74 -23.20 -10.72
C PRO A 220 -13.33 -23.19 -9.31
N ALA A 221 -14.04 -24.25 -8.92
CA ALA A 221 -14.59 -24.40 -7.56
C ALA A 221 -13.50 -24.30 -6.49
N VAL A 222 -12.36 -25.00 -6.68
CA VAL A 222 -11.23 -24.98 -5.73
C VAL A 222 -10.68 -23.57 -5.55
N VAL A 223 -10.62 -22.79 -6.63
CA VAL A 223 -10.13 -21.41 -6.57
C VAL A 223 -11.14 -20.50 -5.88
N ALA A 224 -12.43 -20.66 -6.17
CA ALA A 224 -13.50 -19.89 -5.57
C ALA A 224 -13.61 -20.14 -4.07
N ASP A 225 -13.57 -21.40 -3.64
CA ASP A 225 -13.60 -21.80 -2.23
C ASP A 225 -12.38 -21.26 -1.49
N ALA A 226 -11.17 -21.45 -2.03
CA ALA A 226 -9.95 -20.93 -1.42
C ALA A 226 -9.94 -19.39 -1.31
N LEU A 227 -10.52 -18.69 -2.28
CA LEU A 227 -10.65 -17.22 -2.23
C LEU A 227 -11.65 -16.79 -1.15
N ALA A 228 -12.80 -17.46 -1.05
CA ALA A 228 -13.80 -17.18 -0.03
C ALA A 228 -13.24 -17.45 1.38
N GLU A 229 -12.60 -18.61 1.59
CA GLU A 229 -11.94 -18.95 2.85
C GLU A 229 -10.91 -17.90 3.28
N LEU A 230 -10.11 -17.40 2.32
CA LEU A 230 -9.10 -16.37 2.56
C LEU A 230 -9.74 -15.06 3.05
N GLN A 231 -10.84 -14.63 2.41
CA GLN A 231 -11.55 -13.40 2.78
C GLN A 231 -12.24 -13.52 4.14
N ILE A 232 -12.82 -14.68 4.46
CA ILE A 232 -13.43 -14.92 5.78
C ILE A 232 -12.36 -14.96 6.88
N ARG A 233 -11.19 -15.52 6.60
CA ARG A 233 -10.11 -15.60 7.59
C ARG A 233 -9.45 -14.24 7.86
N TRP A 234 -9.32 -13.38 6.86
CA TRP A 234 -8.72 -12.04 6.98
C TRP A 234 -9.65 -10.95 6.41
N PRO A 235 -10.79 -10.67 7.07
CA PRO A 235 -11.79 -9.74 6.54
C PRO A 235 -11.29 -8.29 6.43
N GLY A 236 -10.24 -7.93 7.18
CA GLY A 236 -9.60 -6.61 7.13
C GLY A 236 -8.73 -6.36 5.89
N VAL A 237 -8.45 -7.39 5.07
CA VAL A 237 -7.64 -7.26 3.85
C VAL A 237 -8.53 -7.50 2.62
N PRO A 238 -9.19 -6.46 2.07
CA PRO A 238 -9.99 -6.60 0.87
C PRO A 238 -9.16 -7.10 -0.33
N ILE A 239 -9.81 -7.92 -1.15
CA ILE A 239 -9.27 -8.41 -2.43
C ILE A 239 -10.13 -7.81 -3.55
N VAL A 240 -9.58 -6.86 -4.30
CA VAL A 240 -10.33 -6.04 -5.26
C VAL A 240 -9.95 -6.40 -6.70
N PHE A 241 -10.94 -6.83 -7.48
CA PHE A 241 -10.79 -7.16 -8.91
C PHE A 241 -10.99 -5.91 -9.76
N CYS A 242 -9.90 -5.36 -10.29
CA CYS A 242 -9.91 -4.09 -11.01
C CYS A 242 -9.94 -4.23 -12.53
N GLU A 243 -10.11 -5.45 -13.07
CA GLU A 243 -10.20 -5.73 -14.51
C GLU A 243 -8.91 -5.52 -15.31
N THR A 244 -8.33 -4.32 -15.27
CA THR A 244 -7.11 -3.99 -16.00
C THR A 244 -6.05 -3.44 -15.07
N ARG A 245 -4.79 -3.51 -15.51
CA ARG A 245 -3.68 -2.84 -14.83
C ARG A 245 -3.93 -1.34 -14.62
N GLN A 246 -4.45 -0.63 -15.62
CA GLN A 246 -4.66 0.81 -15.52
C GLN A 246 -5.67 1.15 -14.41
N LEU A 247 -6.75 0.36 -14.33
CA LEU A 247 -7.76 0.52 -13.29
C LEU A 247 -7.24 0.09 -11.91
N ALA A 248 -6.40 -0.95 -11.85
CA ALA A 248 -5.72 -1.36 -10.62
C ALA A 248 -4.75 -0.28 -10.12
N GLU A 249 -3.97 0.33 -11.01
CA GLU A 249 -3.07 1.45 -10.72
C GLU A 249 -3.84 2.67 -10.18
N GLU A 250 -4.95 3.04 -10.84
CA GLU A 250 -5.84 4.11 -10.38
C GLU A 250 -6.48 3.81 -9.01
N TRP A 251 -6.93 2.57 -8.80
CA TRP A 251 -7.50 2.15 -7.52
C TRP A 251 -6.46 2.21 -6.40
N THR A 252 -5.25 1.70 -6.64
CA THR A 252 -4.12 1.75 -5.69
C THR A 252 -3.78 3.19 -5.32
N TYR A 253 -3.71 4.11 -6.29
CA TYR A 253 -3.47 5.53 -6.04
C TYR A 253 -4.51 6.12 -5.08
N ARG A 254 -5.80 5.90 -5.35
CA ARG A 254 -6.88 6.45 -4.50
C ARG A 254 -6.94 5.80 -3.12
N PHE A 255 -6.70 4.49 -3.03
CA PHE A 255 -6.68 3.77 -1.77
C PHE A 255 -5.57 4.29 -0.85
N LEU A 256 -4.35 4.45 -1.36
CA LEU A 256 -3.22 4.96 -0.60
C LEU A 256 -3.43 6.43 -0.19
N ALA A 257 -3.97 7.27 -1.08
CA ALA A 257 -4.33 8.65 -0.75
C ALA A 257 -5.37 8.74 0.37
N ALA A 258 -6.42 7.92 0.32
CA ALA A 258 -7.43 7.86 1.38
C ALA A 258 -6.83 7.37 2.71
N ALA A 259 -5.94 6.38 2.66
CA ALA A 259 -5.27 5.88 3.86
C ALA A 259 -4.32 6.92 4.48
N HIS A 260 -3.63 7.70 3.66
CA HIS A 260 -2.82 8.83 4.12
C HIS A 260 -3.69 9.87 4.83
N THR A 261 -4.76 10.35 4.20
CA THR A 261 -5.69 11.31 4.82
C THR A 261 -6.23 10.77 6.13
N TRP A 262 -6.68 9.51 6.15
CA TRP A 262 -7.21 8.89 7.36
C TRP A 262 -6.18 8.88 8.49
N ALA A 263 -4.96 8.40 8.23
CA ALA A 263 -3.89 8.35 9.23
C ALA A 263 -3.50 9.76 9.73
N SER A 264 -3.34 10.74 8.83
CA SER A 264 -3.04 12.12 9.23
C SER A 264 -4.15 12.76 10.07
N THR A 265 -5.42 12.46 9.78
CA THR A 265 -6.55 12.99 10.56
C THR A 265 -6.75 12.27 11.89
N GLU A 266 -6.47 10.97 11.95
CA GLU A 266 -6.55 10.18 13.18
C GLU A 266 -5.46 10.60 14.16
N GLU A 267 -4.21 10.78 13.70
CA GLU A 267 -3.11 11.36 14.48
C GLU A 267 -3.51 12.73 15.04
N ALA A 268 -4.02 13.63 14.19
CA ALA A 268 -4.49 14.95 14.63
C ALA A 268 -5.68 14.87 15.61
N ALA A 269 -6.52 13.84 15.50
CA ALA A 269 -7.61 13.59 16.44
C ALA A 269 -7.11 13.04 17.78
N LEU A 270 -6.18 12.09 17.76
CA LEU A 270 -5.52 11.56 18.96
C LEU A 270 -4.76 12.68 19.68
N GLN A 271 -4.00 13.51 18.97
CA GLN A 271 -3.32 14.66 19.54
C GLN A 271 -4.31 15.69 20.13
N ARG A 272 -5.46 15.93 19.48
CA ARG A 272 -6.52 16.79 20.04
C ARG A 272 -7.15 16.18 21.28
N ILE A 273 -7.50 14.88 21.27
CA ILE A 273 -8.09 14.20 22.42
C ILE A 273 -7.09 14.14 23.57
N SER A 274 -5.82 13.82 23.30
CA SER A 274 -4.75 13.85 24.29
C SER A 274 -4.50 15.27 24.81
N ARG A 275 -4.53 16.32 23.96
CA ARG A 275 -4.51 17.71 24.43
C ARG A 275 -5.74 18.06 25.25
N THR A 276 -6.94 17.64 24.86
CA THR A 276 -8.16 17.80 25.67
C THR A 276 -8.08 17.00 26.98
N GLN A 277 -7.37 15.87 27.02
CA GLN A 277 -7.10 15.08 28.22
C GLN A 277 -6.03 15.72 29.11
N ILE A 278 -5.03 16.39 28.52
CA ILE A 278 -4.03 17.20 29.21
C ILE A 278 -4.66 18.54 29.68
N ASP A 279 -5.68 19.03 28.96
CA ASP A 279 -6.56 20.16 29.27
C ASP A 279 -7.81 19.73 30.06
N ILE A 280 -7.92 18.46 30.50
CA ILE A 280 -8.77 18.14 31.64
C ILE A 280 -8.08 18.86 32.77
N ALA A 281 -8.62 20.03 33.09
CA ALA A 281 -8.23 20.92 34.16
C ALA A 281 -7.27 20.19 35.11
N THR A 282 -5.97 20.48 35.00
CA THR A 282 -5.17 20.53 36.22
C THR A 282 -6.04 21.38 37.13
N PRO A 283 -6.59 20.86 38.24
CA PRO A 283 -7.32 21.72 39.15
C PRO A 283 -6.33 22.82 39.48
N ALA A 284 -6.61 24.05 39.04
CA ALA A 284 -5.88 25.21 39.48
C ALA A 284 -5.82 25.05 41.00
N ALA A 285 -4.60 24.94 41.52
CA ALA A 285 -4.30 24.51 42.88
C ALA A 285 -5.44 24.89 43.81
N ALA A 286 -6.28 23.89 44.14
CA ALA A 286 -7.21 24.05 45.22
C ALA A 286 -6.35 24.36 46.44
N GLY A 287 -6.70 25.44 47.14
CA GLY A 287 -6.16 25.74 48.46
C GLY A 287 -6.26 24.52 49.40
N PRO A 288 -5.59 24.61 50.55
CA PRO A 288 -5.18 23.47 51.35
C PRO A 288 -6.37 22.80 52.04
N ASP A 289 -7.04 21.86 51.37
CA ASP A 289 -8.03 20.96 52.01
C ASP A 289 -7.87 19.51 51.52
N GLY A 290 -6.65 19.15 51.12
CA GLY A 290 -6.20 17.77 51.16
C GLY A 290 -5.70 17.48 52.56
N GLY A 291 -6.47 16.73 53.35
CA GLY A 291 -6.04 16.30 54.69
C GLY A 291 -4.63 15.67 54.66
N PRO A 292 -3.92 15.71 55.80
CA PRO A 292 -2.51 15.35 55.85
C PRO A 292 -2.30 13.90 55.44
N THR A 293 -1.20 13.65 54.74
CA THR A 293 -0.76 12.31 54.42
C THR A 293 -0.35 11.57 55.69
N THR A 294 -0.39 10.22 55.66
CA THR A 294 0.06 9.39 56.80
C THR A 294 1.54 9.65 57.15
N ALA A 295 2.35 10.11 56.19
CA ALA A 295 3.76 10.46 56.41
C ALA A 295 3.90 11.74 57.25
N GLU A 296 3.11 12.76 56.96
CA GLU A 296 3.09 14.04 57.68
C GLU A 296 2.59 13.86 59.11
N VAL A 297 1.48 13.12 59.30
CA VAL A 297 0.96 12.81 60.64
C VAL A 297 1.98 12.02 61.47
N ARG A 298 2.75 11.11 60.86
CA ARG A 298 3.82 10.36 61.56
C ARG A 298 4.99 11.26 61.95
N ALA A 299 5.38 12.19 61.09
CA ALA A 299 6.46 13.14 61.39
C ALA A 299 6.08 14.05 62.55
N TRP A 300 4.85 14.58 62.54
CA TRP A 300 4.29 15.36 63.64
C TRP A 300 4.23 14.55 64.94
N ALA A 301 3.70 13.32 64.92
CA ALA A 301 3.54 12.50 66.11
C ALA A 301 4.89 12.22 66.79
N ARG A 302 5.96 11.98 66.02
CA ARG A 302 7.32 11.87 66.58
C ARG A 302 7.81 13.17 67.21
N GLY A 303 7.56 14.31 66.56
CA GLY A 303 7.89 15.63 67.10
C GLY A 303 7.14 15.94 68.41
N ALA A 304 5.91 15.45 68.55
CA ALA A 304 5.08 15.58 69.75
C ALA A 304 5.38 14.51 70.83
N GLY A 305 6.35 13.61 70.61
CA GLY A 305 6.72 12.56 71.57
C GLY A 305 5.75 11.37 71.63
N LEU A 306 4.84 11.23 70.67
CA LEU A 306 3.87 10.12 70.61
C LEU A 306 4.52 8.87 69.97
N PRO A 307 4.36 7.67 70.56
CA PRO A 307 4.96 6.45 70.03
C PRO A 307 4.25 6.01 68.75
N VAL A 308 4.96 6.03 67.62
CA VAL A 308 4.45 5.63 66.31
C VAL A 308 5.38 4.63 65.61
N PRO A 309 4.85 3.58 64.93
CA PRO A 309 5.65 2.65 64.15
C PRO A 309 6.36 3.33 62.98
N ASP A 310 7.57 2.85 62.63
CA ASP A 310 8.36 3.41 61.54
C ASP A 310 7.74 3.24 60.15
N ARG A 311 6.93 2.19 59.98
CA ARG A 311 6.18 1.89 58.75
C ARG A 311 4.81 1.29 59.08
N GLY A 312 3.89 1.39 58.12
CA GLY A 312 2.53 0.86 58.25
C GLY A 312 1.51 1.89 58.74
N ARG A 313 0.26 1.45 58.87
CA ARG A 313 -0.88 2.31 59.21
C ARG A 313 -0.75 2.86 60.64
N LEU A 314 -0.97 4.16 60.82
CA LEU A 314 -1.01 4.78 62.14
C LEU A 314 -2.28 4.39 62.88
N ARG A 315 -2.19 4.24 64.20
CA ARG A 315 -3.37 3.93 65.02
C ARG A 315 -4.35 5.10 65.02
N PRO A 316 -5.67 4.86 65.18
CA PRO A 316 -6.69 5.90 65.14
C PRO A 316 -6.48 7.05 66.13
N GLU A 317 -5.88 6.77 67.28
CA GLU A 317 -5.63 7.75 68.35
C GLU A 317 -4.62 8.82 67.91
N ILE A 318 -3.68 8.46 67.02
CA ILE A 318 -2.69 9.41 66.47
C ILE A 318 -3.35 10.37 65.47
N TRP A 319 -4.33 9.88 64.69
CA TRP A 319 -5.12 10.71 63.78
C TRP A 319 -6.07 11.64 64.53
N GLN A 320 -6.55 11.21 65.69
CA GLN A 320 -7.37 12.05 66.56
C GLN A 320 -6.52 13.16 67.20
N ALA A 321 -5.38 12.81 67.78
CA ALA A 321 -4.46 13.80 68.37
C ALA A 321 -3.96 14.83 67.33
N TRP A 322 -3.71 14.39 66.09
CA TRP A 322 -3.33 15.31 65.01
C TRP A 322 -4.45 16.29 64.68
N ARG A 323 -5.72 15.83 64.61
CA ARG A 323 -6.87 16.69 64.36
C ARG A 323 -7.08 17.68 65.50
N GLU A 324 -7.05 17.23 66.75
CA GLU A 324 -7.19 18.11 67.92
C GLU A 324 -6.10 19.20 67.97
N ALA A 325 -4.88 18.90 67.53
CA ALA A 325 -3.79 19.88 67.47
C ALA A 325 -3.87 20.86 66.29
N HIS A 326 -4.68 20.58 65.26
CA HIS A 326 -4.71 21.34 64.01
C HIS A 326 -6.12 21.78 63.56
N ASP A 327 -7.16 21.59 64.38
CA ASP A 327 -8.51 22.05 64.09
C ASP A 327 -8.72 23.47 64.66
N PRO A 328 -8.90 24.51 63.82
CA PRO A 328 -9.03 25.88 64.27
C PRO A 328 -10.48 26.21 64.64
N VAL A 329 -11.07 25.55 65.64
CA VAL A 329 -12.34 25.99 66.24
C VAL A 329 -12.34 25.75 67.75
N SER A 330 -11.89 26.76 68.49
CA SER A 330 -12.28 27.00 69.88
C SER A 330 -12.04 28.47 70.22
N ASP A 331 -12.96 29.35 69.79
CA ASP A 331 -13.15 30.64 70.45
C ASP A 331 -14.66 31.00 70.48
N PRO A 332 -15.30 31.13 71.66
CA PRO A 332 -16.73 31.32 71.78
C PRO A 332 -17.08 32.81 71.83
N SER A 333 -17.35 33.46 70.68
CA SER A 333 -18.01 34.78 70.69
C SER A 333 -18.52 35.24 69.32
N VAL A 334 -19.69 34.76 68.86
CA VAL A 334 -20.52 35.55 67.92
C VAL A 334 -22.01 35.32 68.17
N THR A 335 -22.68 36.42 68.49
CA THR A 335 -24.10 36.61 68.80
C THR A 335 -25.02 36.40 67.59
N GLN A 336 -26.13 35.67 67.76
CA GLN A 336 -27.21 35.49 66.77
C GLN A 336 -28.04 36.77 66.54
N PRO A 337 -28.49 37.08 65.31
CA PRO A 337 -29.62 37.98 65.06
C PRO A 337 -30.97 37.20 64.97
N PRO A 338 -32.11 37.86 65.24
CA PRO A 338 -33.40 37.19 65.46
C PRO A 338 -34.16 36.85 64.14
N PRO A 339 -35.15 35.94 64.18
CA PRO A 339 -35.86 35.49 63.00
C PRO A 339 -36.97 36.45 62.56
N LEU A 340 -37.10 36.65 61.24
CA LEU A 340 -38.21 37.36 60.60
C LEU A 340 -39.47 36.47 60.53
N ARG A 341 -40.61 37.01 60.97
CA ARG A 341 -41.95 36.42 60.81
C ARG A 341 -42.49 36.70 59.40
N ALA A 342 -43.12 35.69 58.80
CA ALA A 342 -43.96 35.82 57.62
C ALA A 342 -45.39 36.28 57.99
N PRO A 343 -46.10 36.97 57.08
CA PRO A 343 -47.53 36.76 56.86
C PRO A 343 -47.79 35.78 55.71
#